data_AF-A0A7Y6AWQ1-F1
#
_entry.id   AF-A0A7Y6AWQ1-F1
#
_cell.length_a   1.000
_cell.length_b   1.000
_cell.length_c   1.000
_cell.angle_alpha   90.00
_cell.angle_beta   90.00
_cell.angle_gamma   90.00
#
_symmetry.space_group_name_H-M   'P 1'
#
loop_
_entity.id
_entity.type
_entity.pdbx_description
1 polymer ?
#
loop_
_entity_poly.entity_id
_entity_poly.type
_entity_poly.pdbx_seq_one_letter_code
_entity_poly.pdbx_strand_id
1 'polypeptide(L)'
;MQIQILAGSDTSAPLQDRVTEVMRQMGNDHRKTVQADAYGAEGLVDILEVRATDGQREILVLNCSRQQIQAVLDWQSSIEDNNEFEGLELHLVRKPDSDM
;
A
#
# COMPACT_ATOMS: atom_id res chain seq x y z
N MET A 1 0.17 -12.59 -3.25
CA MET A 1 0.30 -11.17 -2.83
C MET A 1 1.24 -11.03 -1.65
N GLN A 2 2.04 -9.96 -1.60
CA GLN A 2 2.91 -9.56 -0.50
C GLN A 2 2.59 -8.12 -0.09
N ILE A 3 2.51 -7.86 1.23
CA ILE A 3 2.20 -6.54 1.78
C ILE A 3 3.35 -6.08 2.69
N GLN A 4 3.88 -4.90 2.41
CA GLN A 4 4.85 -4.22 3.25
C GLN A 4 4.24 -2.95 3.85
N ILE A 5 4.22 -2.86 5.17
CA ILE A 5 3.74 -1.66 5.87
C ILE A 5 4.93 -0.77 6.26
N LEU A 6 4.89 0.47 5.77
CA LEU A 6 5.86 1.53 6.07
C LEU A 6 5.21 2.48 7.09
N ALA A 7 5.46 2.23 8.38
CA ALA A 7 5.02 3.10 9.47
C ALA A 7 6.22 3.84 10.09
N GLY A 8 5.97 5.05 10.58
CA GLY A 8 6.91 5.78 11.42
C GLY A 8 6.95 5.16 12.81
N SER A 9 8.11 4.66 13.20
CA SER A 9 8.45 4.20 14.56
C SER A 9 9.97 4.28 14.74
N ASP A 10 10.46 4.12 15.99
CA ASP A 10 11.81 4.38 16.55
C ASP A 10 13.03 3.71 15.88
N THR A 11 13.05 3.56 14.57
CA THR A 11 14.21 3.16 13.77
C THR A 11 15.00 4.38 13.32
N SER A 12 16.33 4.25 13.25
CA SER A 12 17.27 5.34 12.94
C SER A 12 17.06 6.05 11.60
N ALA A 13 16.33 5.44 10.66
CA ALA A 13 16.02 6.04 9.37
C ALA A 13 14.61 6.67 9.38
N PRO A 14 14.48 7.97 9.04
CA PRO A 14 13.21 8.64 8.82
C PRO A 14 12.27 7.85 7.90
N LEU A 15 10.96 7.85 8.18
CA LEU A 15 9.95 7.27 7.29
C LEU A 15 10.08 7.80 5.86
N GLN A 16 10.41 9.08 5.71
CA GLN A 16 10.62 9.71 4.40
C GLN A 16 11.75 9.06 3.60
N ASP A 17 12.83 8.63 4.26
CA ASP A 17 13.97 7.98 3.58
C ASP A 17 13.56 6.62 3.05
N ARG A 18 12.77 5.86 3.82
CA ARG A 18 12.23 4.56 3.40
C ARG A 18 11.25 4.70 2.23
N VAL A 19 10.36 5.69 2.27
CA VAL A 19 9.43 5.99 1.17
C VAL A 19 10.20 6.42 -0.08
N THR A 20 11.21 7.27 0.08
CA THR A 20 12.07 7.73 -1.03
C THR A 20 12.83 6.58 -1.67
N GLU A 21 13.34 5.64 -0.87
CA GLU A 21 14.01 4.45 -1.38
C GLU A 21 13.05 3.56 -2.18
N VAL A 22 11.85 3.31 -1.68
CA VAL A 22 10.82 2.56 -2.41
C VAL A 22 10.45 3.26 -3.71
N MET A 23 10.21 4.57 -3.69
CA MET A 23 9.94 5.35 -4.91
C MET A 23 11.09 5.25 -5.93
N ARG A 24 12.35 5.29 -5.46
CA ARG A 24 13.53 5.13 -6.31
C ARG A 24 13.58 3.74 -6.95
N GLN A 25 13.31 2.68 -6.19
CA GLN A 25 13.26 1.30 -6.68
C GLN A 25 12.17 1.12 -7.74
N MET A 26 11.04 1.80 -7.55
CA MET A 26 9.92 1.82 -8.49
C MET A 26 10.16 2.71 -9.73
N GLY A 27 11.34 3.32 -9.86
CA GLY A 27 11.70 4.20 -10.97
C GLY A 27 10.99 5.55 -10.97
N ASN A 28 10.47 5.99 -9.81
CA ASN A 28 9.64 7.20 -9.65
C ASN A 28 8.39 7.23 -10.57
N ASP A 29 7.86 6.06 -10.93
CA ASP A 29 6.63 5.99 -11.75
C ASP A 29 5.39 6.27 -10.88
N HIS A 30 4.90 7.50 -10.99
CA HIS A 30 3.71 7.97 -10.27
C HIS A 30 2.44 7.17 -10.62
N ARG A 31 2.41 6.46 -11.76
CA ARG A 31 1.28 5.60 -12.14
C ARG A 31 1.14 4.38 -11.23
N LYS A 32 2.22 4.00 -10.53
CA LYS A 32 2.21 2.94 -9.52
C LYS A 32 1.82 3.45 -8.13
N THR A 33 1.50 4.74 -7.98
CA THR A 33 1.14 5.32 -6.68
C THR A 33 -0.37 5.48 -6.52
N VAL A 34 -0.89 5.17 -5.34
CA VAL A 34 -2.27 5.40 -4.90
C VAL A 34 -2.25 6.33 -3.69
N GLN A 35 -3.09 7.37 -3.69
CA GLN A 35 -3.30 8.22 -2.51
C GLN A 35 -4.50 7.66 -1.72
N ALA A 36 -4.25 7.03 -0.57
CA ALA A 36 -5.29 6.37 0.20
C ALA A 36 -6.34 7.36 0.73
N ASP A 37 -5.98 8.61 1.04
CA ASP A 37 -6.92 9.62 1.54
C ASP A 37 -8.05 9.96 0.55
N ALA A 38 -7.92 9.60 -0.74
CA ALA A 38 -8.99 9.76 -1.72
C ALA A 38 -10.08 8.68 -1.62
N TYR A 39 -9.89 7.65 -0.80
CA TYR A 39 -10.76 6.47 -0.73
C TYR A 39 -11.18 6.15 0.70
N GLY A 40 -12.38 5.58 0.86
CA GLY A 40 -12.73 4.84 2.08
C GLY A 40 -11.92 3.55 2.22
N ALA A 41 -12.11 2.81 3.31
CA ALA A 41 -11.40 1.53 3.52
C ALA A 41 -11.73 0.49 2.43
N GLU A 42 -13.02 0.28 2.14
CA GLU A 42 -13.48 -0.61 1.07
C GLU A 42 -13.06 -0.08 -0.32
N GLY A 43 -13.29 1.20 -0.59
CA GLY A 43 -12.92 1.82 -1.87
C GLY A 43 -11.41 1.78 -2.17
N LEU A 44 -10.56 1.69 -1.14
CA LEU A 44 -9.13 1.47 -1.33
C LEU A 44 -8.85 0.06 -1.86
N VAL A 45 -9.54 -0.96 -1.34
CA VAL A 45 -9.40 -2.34 -1.83
C VAL A 45 -9.88 -2.41 -3.29
N ASP A 46 -11.04 -1.81 -3.59
CA ASP A 46 -11.60 -1.80 -4.94
C ASP A 46 -10.62 -1.24 -5.98
N ILE A 47 -9.97 -0.11 -5.69
CA ILE A 47 -9.02 0.49 -6.64
C ILE A 47 -7.72 -0.31 -6.75
N LEU A 48 -7.28 -0.98 -5.68
CA LEU A 48 -6.10 -1.85 -5.71
C LEU A 48 -6.36 -3.10 -6.54
N GLU A 49 -7.55 -3.68 -6.42
CA GLU A 49 -7.99 -4.79 -7.24
C GLU A 49 -8.01 -4.40 -8.72
N VAL A 50 -8.66 -3.28 -9.08
CA VAL A 50 -8.69 -2.78 -10.47
C VAL A 50 -7.29 -2.61 -11.04
N ARG A 51 -6.37 -2.01 -10.27
CA ARG A 51 -4.97 -1.82 -10.71
C ARG A 51 -4.23 -3.14 -10.87
N ALA A 52 -4.44 -4.08 -9.96
CA ALA A 52 -3.83 -5.39 -10.04
C ALA A 52 -4.37 -6.19 -11.25
N THR A 53 -5.67 -6.10 -11.54
CA THR A 53 -6.29 -6.70 -12.72
C THR A 53 -5.81 -6.04 -14.02
N ASP A 54 -5.53 -4.73 -14.02
CA ASP A 54 -4.90 -4.01 -15.14
C ASP A 54 -3.40 -4.36 -15.33
N GLY A 55 -2.87 -5.30 -14.55
CA GLY A 55 -1.52 -5.83 -14.70
C GLY A 55 -0.46 -5.10 -13.87
N GLN A 56 -0.83 -4.14 -13.02
CA GLN A 56 0.10 -3.60 -12.04
C GLN A 56 0.46 -4.70 -11.03
N ARG A 57 1.76 -4.91 -10.82
CA ARG A 57 2.29 -5.94 -9.89
C ARG A 57 3.04 -5.34 -8.72
N GLU A 58 3.20 -4.03 -8.70
CA GLU A 58 3.89 -3.30 -7.63
C GLU A 58 3.18 -1.96 -7.47
N ILE A 59 2.61 -1.71 -6.29
CA ILE A 59 1.80 -0.51 -6.01
C ILE A 59 2.25 0.13 -4.69
N LEU A 60 2.56 1.41 -4.73
CA LEU A 60 2.85 2.23 -3.56
C LEU A 60 1.58 2.96 -3.12
N VAL A 61 1.12 2.70 -1.90
CA VAL A 61 -0.06 3.34 -1.34
C VAL A 61 0.37 4.33 -0.27
N LEU A 62 0.12 5.60 -0.51
CA LEU A 62 0.49 6.68 0.38
C LEU A 62 -0.66 7.06 1.32
N ASN A 63 -0.31 7.49 2.52
CA ASN A 63 -1.22 8.07 3.52
C ASN A 63 -2.32 7.11 4.02
N CYS A 64 -2.00 5.83 4.17
CA CYS A 64 -2.95 4.84 4.68
C CYS A 64 -3.30 5.09 6.15
N SER A 65 -4.59 5.19 6.44
CA SER A 65 -5.12 5.08 7.82
C SER A 65 -5.03 3.65 8.33
N ARG A 66 -5.16 3.46 9.65
CA ARG A 66 -5.19 2.13 10.26
C ARG A 66 -6.34 1.26 9.70
N GLN A 67 -7.52 1.84 9.50
CA GLN A 67 -8.68 1.12 8.97
C GLN A 67 -8.45 0.66 7.53
N GLN A 68 -7.85 1.52 6.70
CA GLN A 68 -7.47 1.17 5.34
C GLN A 68 -6.43 0.06 5.29
N ILE A 69 -5.40 0.11 6.14
CA ILE A 69 -4.40 -0.96 6.24
C ILE A 69 -5.09 -2.28 6.59
N GLN A 70 -5.98 -2.26 7.59
CA GLN A 70 -6.70 -3.46 8.00
C GLN A 70 -7.53 -4.05 6.85
N ALA A 71 -8.27 -3.23 6.10
CA ALA A 71 -9.06 -3.70 4.97
C ALA A 71 -8.20 -4.37 3.88
N VAL A 72 -7.00 -3.85 3.60
CA VAL A 72 -6.08 -4.47 2.61
C VAL A 72 -5.50 -5.79 3.15
N LEU A 73 -5.24 -5.89 4.46
CA LEU A 73 -4.81 -7.15 5.08
C LEU A 73 -5.94 -8.20 5.06
N ASP A 74 -7.17 -7.80 5.36
CA ASP A 74 -8.34 -8.67 5.31
C ASP A 74 -8.57 -9.17 3.87
N TRP A 75 -8.40 -8.29 2.88
CA TRP A 75 -8.42 -8.66 1.47
C TRP A 75 -7.35 -9.71 1.15
N GLN A 76 -6.08 -9.51 1.55
CA GLN A 76 -5.01 -10.49 1.36
C GLN A 76 -5.39 -11.87 1.90
N SER A 77 -5.95 -11.94 3.12
CA SER A 77 -6.41 -13.20 3.72
C SER A 77 -7.59 -13.83 2.98
N SER A 78 -8.49 -13.02 2.41
CA SER A 78 -9.67 -13.53 1.68
C SER A 78 -9.35 -14.23 0.36
N ILE A 79 -8.19 -13.93 -0.23
CA ILE A 79 -7.73 -14.44 -1.54
C ILE A 79 -6.49 -15.35 -1.41
N GLU A 80 -6.10 -15.73 -0.19
CA GLU A 80 -4.87 -16.51 0.03
C GLU A 80 -4.88 -17.85 -0.73
N ASP A 81 -6.06 -18.45 -0.88
CA ASP A 81 -6.28 -19.68 -1.66
C ASP A 81 -6.42 -19.45 -3.18
N ASN A 82 -6.43 -18.19 -3.64
CA ASN A 82 -6.62 -17.79 -5.04
C ASN A 82 -5.34 -17.15 -5.60
N ASN A 83 -4.75 -17.77 -6.63
CA ASN A 83 -3.52 -17.28 -7.27
C ASN A 83 -3.71 -16.02 -8.15
N GLU A 84 -4.90 -15.42 -8.15
CA GLU A 84 -5.26 -14.26 -8.98
C GLU A 84 -4.28 -13.08 -8.85
N PHE A 85 -3.78 -12.83 -7.64
CA PHE A 85 -2.84 -11.74 -7.34
C PHE A 85 -1.46 -12.27 -6.91
N GLU A 86 -1.05 -13.40 -7.48
CA GLU A 86 0.31 -13.90 -7.36
C GLU A 86 1.31 -12.87 -7.91
N GLY A 87 2.37 -12.60 -7.14
CA GLY A 87 3.38 -11.58 -7.47
C GLY A 87 2.95 -10.12 -7.31
N LEU A 88 1.74 -9.81 -6.79
CA LEU A 88 1.40 -8.44 -6.40
C LEU A 88 2.13 -8.04 -5.13
N GLU A 89 2.89 -6.94 -5.19
CA GLU A 89 3.55 -6.29 -4.06
C GLU A 89 2.88 -4.95 -3.73
N LEU A 90 2.46 -4.77 -2.48
CA LEU A 90 1.85 -3.54 -1.99
C LEU A 90 2.73 -2.90 -0.91
N HIS A 91 3.10 -1.65 -1.09
CA HIS A 91 3.80 -0.85 -0.09
C HIS A 91 2.83 0.14 0.55
N LEU A 92 2.34 -0.15 1.75
CA LEU A 92 1.37 0.68 2.47
C LEU A 92 2.09 1.65 3.40
N VAL A 93 2.14 2.94 3.04
CA VAL A 93 2.70 4.00 3.89
C VAL A 93 1.63 4.49 4.84
N ARG A 94 1.79 4.18 6.12
CA ARG A 94 0.88 4.64 7.16
C ARG A 94 1.00 6.16 7.31
N LYS A 95 -0.13 6.87 7.26
CA LYS A 95 -0.14 8.28 7.64
C LYS A 95 0.14 8.42 9.14
N PRO A 96 0.93 9.43 9.56
CA PRO A 96 1.11 9.68 10.99
C PRO A 96 -0.26 9.81 11.64
N ASP A 97 -0.43 9.18 12.81
CA ASP A 97 -1.61 9.43 13.62
C ASP A 97 -1.58 10.94 13.88
N SER A 98 -2.56 11.68 13.33
CA SER A 98 -2.73 13.08 13.68
C SER A 98 -3.20 13.07 15.12
N ASP A 99 -2.26 13.05 16.06
CA ASP A 99 -2.53 13.41 17.44
C ASP A 99 -3.27 14.76 17.39
N MET A 100 -4.53 14.74 17.82
CA MET A 100 -5.34 15.95 18.00
C MET A 100 -4.66 16.91 18.98
#